data_AF-A0A352M9U0-F1
#
_entry.id   AF-A0A352M9U0-F1
#
_cell.length_a   1.000
_cell.length_b   1.000
_cell.length_c   1.000
_cell.angle_alpha   90.00
_cell.angle_beta   90.00
_cell.angle_gamma   90.00
#
_symmetry.space_group_name_H-M   'P 1'
#
loop_
_entity.id
_entity.type
_entity.pdbx_description
1 polymer ?
#
loop_
_entity_poly.entity_id
_entity_poly.type
_entity_poly.pdbx_seq_one_letter_code
_entity_poly.pdbx_strand_id
1 'polypeptide(L)'
;MKTGRAIVSAALILIATCTISFQSRAKTDTYQETGQDTVRKYKDGKYSGRSQSEYTDEPYWGIVTFTLNQDRFTGIDFIIRDSVLHESFDSLYAKHFKDNELYIEQCRNDWRGVQSYPKRLLEIQNIDKLDAVSGATWSFNIFKAAVDDAMNKANNKPE
;
A
#
# COMPACT_ATOMS: atom_id res chain seq x y z
N MET A 1 49.98 -13.40 -39.18
CA MET A 1 51.23 -13.80 -38.49
C MET A 1 52.22 -12.65 -38.52
N LYS A 2 52.94 -12.46 -37.41
CA LYS A 2 54.15 -11.64 -37.24
C LYS A 2 53.96 -10.14 -36.96
N THR A 3 53.69 -9.94 -35.67
CA THR A 3 54.27 -8.96 -34.76
C THR A 3 55.71 -8.51 -35.06
N GLY A 4 55.97 -7.23 -34.85
CA GLY A 4 57.28 -6.63 -34.54
C GLY A 4 57.10 -5.11 -34.44
N ARG A 5 56.91 -4.51 -33.25
CA ARG A 5 57.92 -4.11 -32.24
C ARG A 5 59.16 -3.49 -32.90
N ALA A 6 59.67 -2.33 -32.53
CA ALA A 6 59.34 -1.27 -31.58
C ALA A 6 60.43 -0.17 -31.77
N ILE A 7 60.42 0.87 -30.92
CA ILE A 7 61.59 1.67 -30.47
C ILE A 7 61.93 2.90 -31.35
N VAL A 8 62.22 4.11 -30.86
CA VAL A 8 62.29 4.79 -29.53
C VAL A 8 62.56 6.30 -29.80
N SER A 9 62.28 7.16 -28.80
CA SER A 9 62.83 8.52 -28.53
C SER A 9 62.53 9.65 -29.51
N ALA A 10 61.70 10.64 -29.16
CA ALA A 10 61.92 11.75 -28.20
C ALA A 10 62.62 12.97 -28.83
N ALA A 11 61.83 13.99 -29.18
CA ALA A 11 62.26 15.39 -29.17
C ALA A 11 61.04 16.33 -29.16
N LEU A 12 61.17 17.36 -28.33
CA LEU A 12 60.23 18.36 -27.85
C LEU A 12 60.02 19.49 -28.88
N ILE A 13 58.78 19.79 -29.32
CA ILE A 13 58.44 21.10 -29.92
C ILE A 13 56.99 21.50 -29.55
N LEU A 14 56.87 22.67 -28.93
CA LEU A 14 55.63 23.39 -28.62
C LEU A 14 54.86 23.76 -29.90
N ILE A 15 53.59 23.37 -29.98
CA ILE A 15 52.60 24.10 -30.79
C ILE A 15 51.22 23.99 -30.13
N ALA A 16 50.72 25.14 -29.70
CA ALA A 16 49.35 25.30 -29.21
C ALA A 16 48.38 24.96 -30.35
N THR A 17 47.63 23.87 -30.19
CA THR A 17 46.46 23.58 -31.02
C THR A 17 45.30 23.23 -30.10
N CYS A 18 44.24 24.02 -30.25
CA CYS A 18 42.92 23.76 -29.73
C CYS A 18 42.47 22.37 -30.20
N THR A 19 42.39 21.42 -29.28
CA THR A 19 41.59 20.22 -29.48
C THR A 19 40.78 19.98 -28.21
N ILE A 20 39.47 20.00 -28.39
CA ILE A 20 38.48 19.65 -27.39
C ILE A 20 38.77 18.22 -26.95
N SER A 21 39.19 18.04 -25.70
CA SER A 21 39.04 16.78 -24.99
C SER A 21 38.07 17.04 -23.85
N PHE A 22 36.84 16.58 -24.05
CA PHE A 22 35.80 16.48 -23.05
C PHE A 22 36.31 15.52 -21.96
N GLN A 23 37.09 16.02 -21.02
CA GLN A 23 37.34 15.33 -19.77
C GLN A 23 36.09 15.56 -18.93
N SER A 24 35.14 14.62 -19.02
CA SER A 24 34.13 14.45 -18.00
C SER A 24 34.83 14.06 -16.69
N ARG A 25 35.37 15.07 -16.01
CA ARG A 25 35.55 15.00 -14.57
C ARG A 25 34.12 14.92 -14.05
N ALA A 26 33.69 13.71 -13.74
CA ALA A 26 32.50 13.49 -12.95
C ALA A 26 32.67 14.38 -11.71
N LYS A 27 32.00 15.53 -11.72
CA LYS A 27 31.71 16.22 -10.48
C LYS A 27 30.87 15.19 -9.73
N THR A 28 31.44 14.67 -8.66
CA THR A 28 30.64 14.11 -7.58
C THR A 28 29.78 15.26 -7.10
N ASP A 29 28.66 15.48 -7.79
CA ASP A 29 27.57 16.28 -7.28
C ASP A 29 27.14 15.53 -6.04
N THR A 30 27.66 16.01 -4.92
CA THR A 30 27.18 15.63 -3.61
C THR A 30 25.79 16.19 -3.56
N TYR A 31 24.81 15.39 -4.00
CA TYR A 31 23.41 15.64 -3.70
C TYR A 31 23.33 15.61 -2.18
N GLN A 32 23.33 16.81 -1.60
CA GLN A 32 22.80 17.01 -0.27
C GLN A 32 21.31 16.72 -0.41
N GLU A 33 20.92 15.47 -0.17
CA GLU A 33 19.55 15.14 0.17
C GLU A 33 19.23 15.97 1.41
N THR A 34 18.59 17.12 1.20
CA THR A 34 17.93 17.85 2.26
C THR A 34 16.75 16.99 2.69
N GLY A 35 17.03 16.03 3.58
CA GLY A 35 16.02 15.28 4.29
C GLY A 35 15.16 16.28 5.05
N GLN A 36 14.00 16.61 4.48
CA GLN A 36 12.88 17.04 5.30
C GLN A 36 12.54 15.82 6.13
N ASP A 37 13.07 15.77 7.35
CA ASP A 37 12.60 14.88 8.40
C ASP A 37 11.19 15.34 8.78
N THR A 38 10.23 15.00 7.91
CA THR A 38 8.82 15.02 8.29
C THR A 38 8.73 14.04 9.44
N VAL A 39 8.49 14.55 10.65
CA VAL A 39 8.28 13.72 11.85
C VAL A 39 7.27 12.63 11.49
N ARG A 40 7.77 11.40 11.31
CA ARG A 40 6.92 10.28 10.88
C ARG A 40 5.95 9.96 11.99
N LYS A 41 4.67 9.97 11.67
CA LYS A 41 3.61 9.69 12.65
C LYS A 41 3.54 8.20 12.97
N TYR A 42 3.79 7.36 11.97
CA TYR A 42 3.71 5.92 12.06
C TYR A 42 5.02 5.29 11.60
N LYS A 43 5.32 4.14 12.17
CA LYS A 43 6.35 3.28 11.62
C LYS A 43 5.86 2.65 10.32
N ASP A 44 6.81 2.44 9.41
CA ASP A 44 6.55 1.61 8.23
C ASP A 44 6.32 0.16 8.65
N GLY A 45 5.48 -0.52 7.89
CA GLY A 45 5.27 -1.94 8.07
C GLY A 45 3.87 -2.41 7.70
N LYS A 46 3.66 -3.70 7.91
CA LYS A 46 2.37 -4.36 7.71
C LYS A 46 1.64 -4.48 9.03
N TYR A 47 0.37 -4.10 9.04
CA TYR A 47 -0.50 -4.06 10.22
C TYR A 47 -1.81 -4.76 9.91
N SER A 48 -2.36 -5.46 10.91
CA SER A 48 -3.62 -6.18 10.77
C SER A 48 -4.57 -5.83 11.91
N GLY A 49 -5.82 -5.60 11.54
CA GLY A 49 -6.91 -5.25 12.43
C GLY A 49 -8.11 -6.15 12.20
N ARG A 50 -8.92 -6.35 13.24
CA ARG A 50 -10.09 -7.21 13.19
C ARG A 50 -11.21 -6.64 14.05
N SER A 51 -12.42 -6.59 13.50
CA SER A 51 -13.59 -6.05 14.22
C SER A 51 -14.90 -6.61 13.68
N GLN A 52 -15.93 -6.67 14.53
CA GLN A 52 -17.33 -6.86 14.15
C GLN A 52 -18.06 -5.50 14.04
N SER A 53 -17.37 -4.39 14.30
CA SER A 53 -17.98 -3.08 14.53
C SER A 53 -19.04 -3.15 15.64
N GLU A 54 -20.20 -2.54 15.45
CA GLU A 54 -21.36 -2.61 16.34
C GLU A 54 -22.12 -3.96 16.29
N TYR A 55 -21.82 -4.85 15.33
CA TYR A 55 -22.52 -6.11 15.08
C TYR A 55 -21.99 -7.27 15.93
N THR A 56 -21.80 -7.06 17.24
CA THR A 56 -21.15 -8.04 18.13
C THR A 56 -21.91 -9.35 18.31
N ASP A 57 -23.22 -9.32 18.05
CA ASP A 57 -24.09 -10.50 18.14
C ASP A 57 -24.07 -11.35 16.85
N GLU A 58 -23.42 -10.88 15.78
CA GLU A 58 -23.32 -11.58 14.49
C GLU A 58 -21.98 -12.32 14.35
N PRO A 59 -21.89 -13.46 13.65
CA PRO A 59 -20.66 -14.25 13.55
C PRO A 59 -19.63 -13.69 12.55
N TYR A 60 -19.73 -12.43 12.15
CA TYR A 60 -18.99 -11.86 11.04
C TYR A 60 -17.84 -10.97 11.49
N TRP A 61 -16.62 -11.37 11.12
CA TRP A 61 -15.43 -10.63 11.48
C TRP A 61 -14.77 -10.01 10.26
N GLY A 62 -14.76 -8.69 10.20
CA GLY A 62 -13.90 -7.96 9.27
C GLY A 62 -12.45 -8.08 9.68
N ILE A 63 -11.59 -8.38 8.71
CA ILE A 63 -10.15 -8.45 8.88
C ILE A 63 -9.53 -7.58 7.81
N VAL A 64 -8.83 -6.54 8.25
CA VAL A 64 -8.07 -5.65 7.38
C VAL A 64 -6.60 -5.88 7.60
N THR A 65 -5.83 -5.89 6.52
CA THR A 65 -4.38 -5.87 6.58
C THR A 65 -3.87 -4.80 5.63
N PHE A 66 -3.07 -3.85 6.13
CA PHE A 66 -2.50 -2.80 5.31
C PHE A 66 -0.99 -2.68 5.48
N THR A 67 -0.34 -2.03 4.51
CA THR A 67 1.06 -1.64 4.56
C THR A 67 1.18 -0.12 4.62
N LEU A 68 1.88 0.39 5.65
CA LEU A 68 2.31 1.78 5.73
C LEU A 68 3.74 1.94 5.23
N ASN A 69 3.96 2.95 4.40
CA ASN A 69 5.27 3.44 4.01
C ASN A 69 5.22 4.97 3.99
N GLN A 70 6.07 5.63 4.77
CA GLN A 70 6.10 7.10 4.91
C GLN A 70 4.72 7.66 5.25
N ASP A 71 4.08 7.10 6.28
CA ASP A 71 2.73 7.47 6.75
C ASP A 71 1.59 7.29 5.72
N ARG A 72 1.84 6.56 4.63
CA ARG A 72 0.86 6.32 3.56
C ARG A 72 0.51 4.86 3.42
N PHE A 73 -0.77 4.57 3.17
CA PHE A 73 -1.20 3.24 2.74
C PHE A 73 -0.66 2.94 1.35
N THR A 74 0.05 1.82 1.23
CA THR A 74 0.62 1.33 -0.04
C THR A 74 0.05 -0.03 -0.46
N GLY A 75 -0.69 -0.68 0.43
CA GLY A 75 -1.49 -1.87 0.15
C GLY A 75 -2.53 -2.04 1.24
N ILE A 76 -3.73 -2.48 0.87
CA ILE A 76 -4.84 -2.73 1.80
C ILE A 76 -5.60 -3.96 1.28
N ASP A 77 -5.70 -4.98 2.13
CA ASP A 77 -6.53 -6.16 1.94
C ASP A 77 -7.68 -6.12 2.95
N PHE A 78 -8.88 -6.49 2.51
CA PHE A 78 -10.06 -6.60 3.36
C PHE A 78 -10.82 -7.88 3.05
N ILE A 79 -11.11 -8.65 4.10
CA ILE A 79 -12.00 -9.80 4.05
C ILE A 79 -13.00 -9.72 5.19
N ILE A 80 -14.18 -10.31 5.00
CA ILE A 80 -15.11 -10.61 6.09
C ILE A 80 -15.19 -12.13 6.23
N ARG A 81 -15.03 -12.62 7.45
CA ARG A 81 -15.03 -14.05 7.77
C ARG A 81 -16.28 -14.40 8.57
N ASP A 82 -17.03 -15.38 8.09
CA ASP A 82 -18.07 -16.04 8.86
C ASP A 82 -17.41 -17.07 9.80
N SER A 83 -17.49 -16.82 11.11
CA SER A 83 -16.88 -17.71 12.11
C SER A 83 -17.67 -19.00 12.33
N VAL A 84 -18.95 -19.06 11.97
CA VAL A 84 -19.82 -20.24 12.15
C VAL A 84 -19.67 -21.18 10.96
N LEU A 85 -19.77 -20.64 9.74
CA LEU A 85 -19.65 -21.45 8.51
C LEU A 85 -18.21 -21.72 8.11
N HIS A 86 -17.24 -21.04 8.75
CA HIS A 86 -15.83 -21.11 8.39
C HIS A 86 -15.61 -20.86 6.88
N GLU A 87 -16.29 -19.85 6.34
CA GLU A 87 -16.09 -19.37 4.98
C GLU A 87 -15.91 -17.84 4.96
N SER A 88 -15.30 -17.35 3.88
CA SER A 88 -15.14 -15.91 3.67
C SER A 88 -16.34 -15.40 2.88
N PHE A 89 -16.77 -14.20 3.21
CA PHE A 89 -17.79 -13.50 2.46
C PHE A 89 -17.28 -13.18 1.05
N ASP A 90 -18.00 -13.64 0.03
CA ASP A 90 -17.65 -13.48 -1.38
C ASP A 90 -18.90 -13.28 -2.26
N SER A 91 -18.73 -13.28 -3.59
CA SER A 91 -19.83 -13.09 -4.54
C SER A 91 -20.92 -14.17 -4.48
N LEU A 92 -20.63 -15.33 -3.91
CA LEU A 92 -21.54 -16.48 -3.81
C LEU A 92 -22.16 -16.62 -2.43
N TYR A 93 -21.75 -15.80 -1.46
CA TYR A 93 -22.21 -15.88 -0.07
C TYR A 93 -23.74 -15.75 0.08
N ALA A 94 -24.39 -14.99 -0.82
CA ALA A 94 -25.84 -14.84 -0.87
C ALA A 94 -26.63 -16.18 -0.99
N LYS A 95 -25.97 -17.28 -1.39
CA LYS A 95 -26.56 -18.63 -1.44
C LYS A 95 -27.20 -19.08 -0.12
N HIS A 96 -26.72 -18.56 1.02
CA HIS A 96 -27.25 -18.88 2.35
C HIS A 96 -28.60 -18.24 2.65
N PHE A 97 -29.01 -17.26 1.84
CA PHE A 97 -30.24 -16.50 2.01
C PHE A 97 -31.21 -16.67 0.84
N LYS A 98 -31.14 -17.79 0.12
CA LYS A 98 -31.84 -18.07 -1.15
C LYS A 98 -33.35 -17.79 -1.18
N ASP A 99 -34.02 -17.75 -0.03
CA ASP A 99 -35.46 -17.51 0.10
C ASP A 99 -35.78 -16.13 0.72
N ASN A 100 -34.79 -15.24 0.81
CA ASN A 100 -34.91 -13.89 1.37
C ASN A 100 -34.22 -12.86 0.46
N GLU A 101 -34.99 -12.30 -0.46
CA GLU A 101 -34.51 -11.32 -1.46
C GLU A 101 -33.82 -10.11 -0.84
N LEU A 102 -34.31 -9.62 0.31
CA LEU A 102 -33.71 -8.49 1.01
C LEU A 102 -32.27 -8.80 1.43
N TYR A 103 -32.03 -9.99 2.03
CA TYR A 103 -30.69 -10.40 2.41
C TYR A 103 -29.80 -10.78 1.23
N ILE A 104 -30.37 -11.32 0.15
CA ILE A 104 -29.63 -11.54 -1.10
C ILE A 104 -29.11 -10.22 -1.65
N GLU A 105 -29.96 -9.20 -1.72
CA GLU A 105 -29.57 -7.87 -2.20
C GLU A 105 -28.55 -7.22 -1.28
N GLN A 106 -28.77 -7.26 0.03
CA GLN A 106 -27.80 -6.78 1.02
C GLN A 106 -26.44 -7.46 0.83
N CYS A 107 -26.40 -8.79 0.70
CA CYS A 107 -25.14 -9.50 0.50
C CYS A 107 -24.39 -9.02 -0.75
N ARG A 108 -25.11 -8.78 -1.85
CA ARG A 108 -24.51 -8.27 -3.10
C ARG A 108 -23.98 -6.86 -2.93
N ASN A 109 -24.70 -5.99 -2.23
CA ASN A 109 -24.26 -4.63 -1.94
C ASN A 109 -23.02 -4.63 -1.06
N ASP A 110 -23.03 -5.39 0.03
CA ASP A 110 -21.89 -5.53 0.93
C ASP A 110 -20.66 -6.13 0.24
N TRP A 111 -20.85 -7.08 -0.70
CA TRP A 111 -19.73 -7.59 -1.50
C TRP A 111 -19.08 -6.50 -2.35
N ARG A 112 -19.88 -5.60 -2.96
CA ARG A 112 -19.34 -4.42 -3.67
C ARG A 112 -18.57 -3.50 -2.72
N GLY A 113 -19.05 -3.35 -1.48
CA GLY A 113 -18.34 -2.66 -0.41
C GLY A 113 -16.96 -3.28 -0.17
N VAL A 114 -16.91 -4.58 0.14
CA VAL A 114 -15.67 -5.34 0.39
C VAL A 114 -14.65 -5.16 -0.74
N GLN A 115 -15.09 -5.18 -2.00
CA GLN A 115 -14.21 -5.02 -3.16
C GLN A 115 -13.71 -3.58 -3.40
N SER A 116 -14.46 -2.58 -2.96
CA SER A 116 -14.21 -1.17 -3.31
C SER A 116 -13.50 -0.38 -2.22
N TYR A 117 -13.82 -0.63 -0.95
CA TYR A 117 -13.27 0.17 0.16
C TYR A 117 -11.74 0.14 0.25
N PRO A 118 -11.02 -1.00 0.06
CA PRO A 118 -9.56 -1.00 0.06
C PRO A 118 -8.97 -0.09 -1.02
N LYS A 119 -9.53 -0.11 -2.23
CA LYS A 119 -9.08 0.70 -3.37
C LYS A 119 -9.31 2.18 -3.10
N ARG A 120 -10.51 2.53 -2.64
CA ARG A 120 -10.88 3.92 -2.33
C ARG A 120 -10.08 4.47 -1.15
N LEU A 121 -9.78 3.67 -0.14
CA LEU A 121 -8.92 4.09 0.98
C LEU A 121 -7.46 4.27 0.52
N LEU A 122 -6.95 3.44 -0.40
CA LEU A 122 -5.65 3.67 -1.03
C LEU A 122 -5.59 4.99 -1.80
N GLU A 123 -6.71 5.45 -2.38
CA GLU A 123 -6.77 6.73 -3.08
C GLU A 123 -6.89 7.92 -2.11
N ILE A 124 -7.83 7.85 -1.16
CA ILE A 124 -8.20 8.95 -0.26
C ILE A 124 -7.21 9.11 0.90
N GLN A 125 -6.52 8.04 1.30
CA GLN A 125 -5.53 8.00 2.39
C GLN A 125 -6.06 8.44 3.76
N ASN A 126 -7.38 8.51 3.94
CA ASN A 126 -8.03 8.91 5.17
C ASN A 126 -9.37 8.19 5.32
N ILE A 127 -9.47 7.32 6.34
CA ILE A 127 -10.67 6.50 6.58
C ILE A 127 -11.90 7.32 6.97
N ASP A 128 -11.73 8.46 7.64
CA ASP A 128 -12.84 9.33 8.04
C ASP A 128 -13.46 10.10 6.87
N LYS A 129 -12.77 10.13 5.73
CA LYS A 129 -13.25 10.74 4.48
C LYS A 129 -13.79 9.71 3.48
N LEU A 130 -13.79 8.42 3.84
CA LEU A 130 -14.32 7.38 2.99
C LEU A 130 -15.83 7.28 3.16
N ASP A 131 -16.58 7.42 2.08
CA ASP A 131 -18.04 7.25 2.10
C ASP A 131 -18.44 5.79 1.85
N ALA A 132 -19.51 5.35 2.53
CA ALA A 132 -20.13 4.06 2.29
C ALA A 132 -20.64 3.94 0.84
N VAL A 133 -20.51 2.75 0.26
CA VAL A 133 -21.22 2.39 -0.98
C VAL A 133 -22.70 2.22 -0.66
N SER A 134 -23.57 2.70 -1.56
CA SER A 134 -25.03 2.59 -1.37
C SER A 134 -25.45 1.15 -1.11
N GLY A 135 -26.19 0.93 -0.02
CA GLY A 135 -26.65 -0.39 0.42
C GLY A 135 -25.58 -1.27 1.08
N ALA A 136 -24.36 -0.78 1.28
CA ALA A 136 -23.22 -1.52 1.83
C ALA A 136 -22.71 -0.93 3.15
N THR A 137 -23.62 -0.37 3.96
CA THR A 137 -23.29 0.26 5.25
C THR A 137 -22.74 -0.76 6.25
N TRP A 138 -23.26 -1.99 6.23
CA TRP A 138 -22.82 -3.04 7.14
C TRP A 138 -21.34 -3.39 6.92
N SER A 139 -20.95 -3.68 5.67
CA SER A 139 -19.53 -3.93 5.32
C SER A 139 -18.65 -2.69 5.50
N PHE A 140 -19.19 -1.48 5.32
CA PHE A 140 -18.47 -0.22 5.58
C PHE A 140 -18.10 -0.07 7.06
N ASN A 141 -19.07 -0.24 7.95
CA ASN A 141 -18.88 -0.11 9.39
C ASN A 141 -17.85 -1.13 9.91
N ILE A 142 -17.91 -2.36 9.39
CA ILE A 142 -16.93 -3.43 9.67
C ILE A 142 -15.54 -3.04 9.15
N PHE A 143 -15.44 -2.57 7.91
CA PHE A 143 -14.17 -2.14 7.31
C PHE A 143 -13.52 -1.02 8.11
N LYS A 144 -14.27 0.05 8.39
CA LYS A 144 -13.79 1.21 9.15
C LYS A 144 -13.26 0.80 10.52
N ALA A 145 -14.04 0.04 11.28
CA ALA A 145 -13.62 -0.41 12.60
C ALA A 145 -12.37 -1.32 12.56
N ALA A 146 -12.23 -2.17 11.53
CA ALA A 146 -11.04 -3.00 11.37
C ALA A 146 -9.80 -2.19 10.94
N VAL A 147 -9.96 -1.14 10.12
CA VAL A 147 -8.89 -0.18 9.81
C VAL A 147 -8.45 0.55 11.08
N ASP A 148 -9.39 1.04 11.88
CA ASP A 148 -9.09 1.77 13.11
C ASP A 148 -8.33 0.90 14.13
N ASP A 149 -8.74 -0.37 14.29
CA ASP A 149 -8.02 -1.35 15.10
C ASP A 149 -6.58 -1.58 14.60
N ALA A 150 -6.38 -1.70 13.28
CA ALA A 150 -5.05 -1.82 12.69
C ALA A 150 -4.19 -0.55 12.87
N MET A 151 -4.78 0.64 12.74
CA MET A 151 -4.10 1.93 12.97
C MET A 151 -3.70 2.13 14.44
N ASN A 152 -4.54 1.70 15.38
CA ASN A 152 -4.21 1.71 16.81
C ASN A 152 -2.99 0.83 17.11
N LYS A 153 -2.89 -0.34 16.46
CA LYS A 153 -1.69 -1.18 16.57
C LYS A 153 -0.46 -0.55 15.93
N ALA A 154 -0.63 0.24 14.87
CA ALA A 154 0.46 1.01 14.27
C ALA A 154 1.00 2.09 15.21
N ASN A 155 0.12 2.77 15.94
CA ASN A 155 0.50 3.75 16.97
C ASN A 155 1.27 3.13 18.14
N ASN A 156 0.92 1.90 18.53
CA ASN A 156 1.43 1.27 19.75
C ASN A 156 2.66 0.36 19.54
N LYS A 157 3.27 0.34 18.35
CA LYS A 157 4.41 -0.54 18.05
C LYS A 157 5.73 0.11 18.53
N PRO A 158 6.40 -0.40 19.58
CA PRO A 158 7.59 0.23 20.17
C PRO A 158 8.79 0.23 19.20
N GLU A 159 9.61 1.31 19.23
CA GLU A 159 10.84 1.60 18.42
C GLU A 159 11.73 0.40 18.10
#